data_AF-A0A920DNZ7-F1
#
_entry.id   AF-A0A920DNZ7-F1
#
_cell.length_a   1.000
_cell.length_b   1.000
_cell.length_c   1.000
_cell.angle_alpha   90.00
_cell.angle_beta   90.00
_cell.angle_gamma   90.00
#
_symmetry.space_group_name_H-M   'P 1'
#
loop_
_entity.id
_entity.type
_entity.pdbx_description
1 polymer ?
#
loop_
_entity_poly.entity_id
_entity_poly.type
_entity_poly.pdbx_seq_one_letter_code
_entity_poly.pdbx_strand_id
1 'polypeptide(L)'
;MMRLVKGAYWDQEIKIHQMKGSKDLPVFTSKSFTDLNYLATAAKIAKTKNLRPYFATHNAHTIAAIMELYKGKENKFEFQRIFGMGDLTYRNAIKEYDSFPLTRVYAPVGSKKELLPYLVRRLLENGANSSFVNKYLNKNVPISEVTENPIKVALDSLDKERYLQNVPRPKNIFSDRDNSIGFDFGDMEDLKMLKNEMEKFDSNMFHACSVINGSEISKEDNKVAAPFDPNKIIGNVSFLTDEDIKEISFKESDDWRHSSLDERTKIFKRISDRFEDEKYKFFYLLANEAGKTLKDCDAEVRESIDFINYYSAQAKKIFNDIELESPSGEKNYLRHAPKGTFLCISPWNFPMAIFVGQVSAALLTGNTVIAKPAEDTSLIASEIVKVFHDCGVPKDALHLVVGGKDAGNELTKINALSGVAFTGSTSAAKN
;
A
#
# COMPACT_ATOMS: atom_id res chain seq x y z
N MET A 1 27.65 -17.01 19.73
CA MET A 1 27.82 -17.60 18.37
C MET A 1 26.86 -16.89 17.43
N MET A 2 27.24 -16.60 16.18
CA MET A 2 26.38 -15.86 15.24
C MET A 2 26.57 -16.38 13.82
N ARG A 3 25.48 -16.75 13.13
CA ARG A 3 25.53 -17.16 11.73
C ARG A 3 25.24 -15.97 10.82
N LEU A 4 26.18 -15.65 9.92
CA LEU A 4 25.98 -14.65 8.89
C LEU A 4 25.56 -15.33 7.57
N VAL A 5 24.38 -14.97 7.07
CA VAL A 5 23.79 -15.41 5.79
C VAL A 5 23.45 -14.19 4.94
N LYS A 6 23.23 -14.39 3.64
CA LYS A 6 22.73 -13.33 2.75
C LYS A 6 21.23 -13.11 2.90
N GLY A 7 20.45 -14.20 2.84
CA GLY A 7 18.99 -14.18 2.90
C GLY A 7 18.39 -15.32 2.06
N ALA A 8 17.18 -15.75 2.42
CA ALA A 8 16.48 -16.90 1.84
C ALA A 8 15.05 -16.58 1.35
N TYR A 9 14.63 -15.32 1.48
CA TYR A 9 13.24 -14.88 1.31
C TYR A 9 13.14 -13.60 0.46
N TRP A 10 14.14 -13.30 -0.38
CA TRP A 10 14.25 -12.01 -1.08
C TRP A 10 13.02 -11.67 -1.93
N ASP A 11 12.53 -12.63 -2.71
CA ASP A 11 11.34 -12.52 -3.55
C ASP A 11 10.06 -12.33 -2.72
N GLN A 12 9.93 -13.10 -1.64
CA GLN A 12 8.83 -12.99 -0.70
C GLN A 12 8.82 -11.61 -0.02
N GLU A 13 9.97 -11.10 0.44
CA GLU A 13 10.07 -9.79 1.07
C GLU A 13 9.70 -8.67 0.09
N ILE A 14 10.14 -8.74 -1.17
CA ILE A 14 9.74 -7.78 -2.21
C ILE A 14 8.22 -7.77 -2.38
N LYS A 15 7.62 -8.95 -2.59
CA LYS A 15 6.19 -9.07 -2.83
C LYS A 15 5.38 -8.53 -1.64
N ILE A 16 5.74 -8.94 -0.42
CA ILE A 16 5.02 -8.53 0.79
C ILE A 16 5.04 -7.00 0.96
N HIS A 17 6.21 -6.37 0.81
CA HIS A 17 6.35 -4.92 1.04
C HIS A 17 5.76 -4.09 -0.10
N GLN A 18 5.75 -4.59 -1.34
CA GLN A 18 5.00 -4.00 -2.44
C GLN A 18 3.49 -4.05 -2.19
N MET A 19 2.96 -5.21 -1.82
CA MET A 19 1.51 -5.38 -1.53
C MET A 19 1.05 -4.53 -0.35
N LYS A 20 1.90 -4.42 0.68
CA LYS A 20 1.63 -3.59 1.87
C LYS A 20 1.77 -2.08 1.60
N GLY A 21 2.29 -1.65 0.45
CA GLY A 21 2.56 -0.23 0.22
C GLY A 21 3.62 0.34 1.19
N SER A 22 4.62 -0.46 1.57
CA SER A 22 5.64 -0.04 2.54
C SER A 22 6.45 1.16 2.04
N LYS A 23 7.00 1.98 2.95
CA LYS A 23 7.82 3.16 2.61
C LYS A 23 8.99 2.79 1.68
N ASP A 24 9.65 1.66 1.93
CA ASP A 24 10.64 1.05 1.04
C ASP A 24 10.70 -0.48 1.28
N LEU A 25 11.59 -1.16 0.57
CA LEU A 25 11.88 -2.58 0.71
C LEU A 25 12.93 -2.82 1.81
N PRO A 26 12.76 -3.81 2.69
CA PRO A 26 13.71 -4.12 3.76
C PRO A 26 14.95 -4.88 3.28
N VAL A 27 15.06 -5.13 1.97
CA VAL A 27 16.13 -5.89 1.34
C VAL A 27 16.70 -5.12 0.16
N PHE A 28 18.00 -5.32 -0.11
CA PHE A 28 18.60 -4.75 -1.32
C PHE A 28 18.01 -5.37 -2.58
N THR A 29 17.72 -4.55 -3.59
CA THR A 29 17.22 -4.98 -4.90
C THR A 29 18.34 -5.39 -5.85
N SER A 30 19.60 -5.05 -5.52
CA SER A 30 20.79 -5.49 -6.24
C SER A 30 21.55 -6.56 -5.45
N LYS A 31 21.89 -7.67 -6.12
CA LYS A 31 22.67 -8.76 -5.51
C LYS A 31 24.06 -8.28 -5.06
N SER A 32 24.71 -7.40 -5.81
CA SER A 32 26.04 -6.89 -5.47
C SER A 32 26.01 -6.08 -4.17
N PHE A 33 24.92 -5.36 -3.88
CA PHE A 33 24.76 -4.65 -2.60
C PHE A 33 24.67 -5.63 -1.43
N THR A 34 23.95 -6.75 -1.58
CA THR A 34 23.92 -7.82 -0.58
C THR A 34 25.31 -8.45 -0.39
N ASP A 35 26.03 -8.71 -1.48
CA ASP A 35 27.40 -9.26 -1.44
C ASP A 35 28.36 -8.32 -0.68
N LEU A 36 28.29 -7.00 -0.94
CA LEU A 36 29.08 -6.00 -0.22
C LEU A 36 28.68 -5.87 1.24
N ASN A 37 27.38 -5.80 1.54
CA ASN A 37 26.90 -5.68 2.91
C ASN A 37 27.31 -6.90 3.75
N TYR A 38 27.32 -8.09 3.15
CA TYR A 38 27.85 -9.30 3.80
C TYR A 38 29.33 -9.11 4.19
N LEU A 39 30.18 -8.66 3.27
CA LEU A 39 31.62 -8.46 3.52
C LEU A 39 31.88 -7.33 4.54
N ALA A 40 31.16 -6.22 4.43
CA ALA A 40 31.25 -5.12 5.38
C ALA A 40 30.84 -5.57 6.80
N THR A 41 29.79 -6.39 6.90
CA THR A 41 29.36 -6.98 8.17
C THR A 41 30.39 -7.96 8.70
N ALA A 42 30.95 -8.84 7.85
CA ALA A 42 32.03 -9.76 8.22
C ALA A 42 33.27 -9.03 8.75
N ALA A 43 33.66 -7.92 8.12
CA ALA A 43 34.77 -7.07 8.55
C ALA A 43 34.49 -6.38 9.90
N LYS A 44 33.26 -5.94 10.15
CA LYS A 44 32.84 -5.43 11.48
C LYS A 44 32.96 -6.52 12.53
N ILE A 45 32.46 -7.73 12.25
CA ILE A 45 32.53 -8.86 13.18
C ILE A 45 33.99 -9.26 13.47
N ALA A 46 34.88 -9.23 12.48
CA ALA A 46 36.30 -9.55 12.65
C ALA A 46 37.03 -8.67 13.68
N LYS A 47 36.51 -7.45 13.90
CA LYS A 47 37.02 -6.51 14.91
C LYS A 47 36.46 -6.76 16.31
N THR A 48 35.45 -7.62 16.45
CA THR A 48 34.82 -7.94 17.74
C THR A 48 35.52 -9.10 18.44
N LYS A 49 35.59 -9.07 19.77
CA LYS A 49 36.20 -10.13 20.58
C LYS A 49 35.18 -11.13 21.14
N ASN A 50 33.91 -10.74 21.23
CA ASN A 50 32.87 -11.47 21.97
C ASN A 50 31.98 -12.33 21.06
N LEU A 51 32.21 -12.33 19.75
CA LEU A 51 31.44 -13.11 18.80
C LEU A 51 32.33 -14.14 18.11
N ARG A 52 31.85 -15.40 18.13
CA ARG A 52 32.36 -16.46 17.24
C ARG A 52 31.45 -16.52 16.01
N PRO A 53 31.92 -16.06 14.83
CA PRO A 53 31.12 -16.03 13.61
C PRO A 53 31.12 -17.37 12.87
N TYR A 54 29.96 -17.67 12.27
CA TYR A 54 29.75 -18.76 11.34
C TYR A 54 29.33 -18.18 9.99
N PHE A 55 30.22 -18.23 9.00
CA PHE A 55 29.97 -17.66 7.69
C PHE A 55 29.32 -18.69 6.77
N ALA A 56 28.02 -18.54 6.53
CA ALA A 56 27.27 -19.41 5.64
C ALA A 56 27.22 -18.83 4.22
N THR A 57 27.92 -19.46 3.27
CA THR A 57 27.99 -19.02 1.87
C THR A 57 28.43 -20.17 0.95
N HIS A 58 28.06 -20.12 -0.33
CA HIS A 58 28.64 -21.00 -1.36
C HIS A 58 29.44 -20.23 -2.41
N ASN A 59 29.55 -18.91 -2.25
CA ASN A 59 30.26 -18.03 -3.17
C ASN A 59 31.76 -18.05 -2.86
N ALA A 60 32.56 -18.52 -3.82
CA ALA A 60 34.02 -18.63 -3.68
C ALA A 60 34.71 -17.29 -3.42
N HIS A 61 34.26 -16.20 -4.06
CA HIS A 61 34.78 -14.85 -3.80
C HIS A 61 34.50 -14.43 -2.35
N THR A 62 33.31 -14.73 -1.82
CA THR A 62 33.00 -14.45 -0.42
C THR A 62 33.89 -15.28 0.52
N ILE A 63 34.15 -16.55 0.20
CA ILE A 63 35.05 -17.42 0.99
C ILE A 63 36.47 -16.84 1.01
N ALA A 64 37.04 -16.51 -0.16
CA ALA A 64 38.38 -15.94 -0.27
C ALA A 64 38.51 -14.61 0.48
N ALA A 65 37.53 -13.71 0.34
CA ALA A 65 37.52 -12.44 1.06
C ALA A 65 37.48 -12.63 2.59
N ILE A 66 36.74 -13.61 3.10
CA ILE A 66 36.70 -13.93 4.53
C ILE A 66 38.03 -14.52 5.00
N MET A 67 38.63 -15.42 4.22
CA MET A 67 39.96 -15.96 4.53
C MET A 67 40.99 -14.85 4.67
N GLU A 68 41.00 -13.88 3.75
CA GLU A 68 41.90 -12.73 3.85
C GLU A 68 41.59 -11.83 5.07
N LEU A 69 40.31 -11.55 5.36
CA LEU A 69 39.90 -10.77 6.54
C LEU A 69 40.33 -11.39 7.87
N TYR A 70 40.46 -12.72 7.92
CA TYR A 70 40.82 -13.50 9.11
C TYR A 70 42.20 -14.15 9.00
N LYS A 71 43.07 -13.66 8.12
CA LYS A 71 44.41 -14.21 7.92
C LYS A 71 45.19 -14.30 9.23
N GLY A 72 45.68 -15.50 9.56
CA GLY A 72 46.36 -15.82 10.81
C GLY A 72 45.42 -16.01 12.03
N LYS A 73 44.10 -16.03 11.80
CA LYS A 73 43.03 -16.19 12.81
C LYS A 73 41.96 -17.18 12.33
N GLU A 74 42.35 -18.16 11.50
CA GLU A 74 41.47 -19.14 10.87
C GLU A 74 40.71 -19.98 11.92
N ASN A 75 41.28 -20.16 13.11
CA ASN A 75 40.65 -20.86 14.24
C ASN A 75 39.53 -20.05 14.95
N LYS A 76 39.37 -18.76 14.62
CA LYS A 76 38.38 -17.87 15.25
C LYS A 76 36.99 -17.94 14.63
N PHE A 77 36.83 -18.60 13.48
CA PHE A 77 35.55 -18.71 12.79
C PHE A 77 35.30 -20.10 12.21
N GLU A 78 34.09 -20.33 11.71
CA GLU A 78 33.75 -21.54 10.94
C GLU A 78 33.02 -21.12 9.66
N PHE A 79 33.19 -21.92 8.61
CA PHE A 79 32.32 -21.84 7.45
C PHE A 79 31.11 -22.75 7.60
N GLN A 80 30.03 -22.41 6.91
CA GLN A 80 28.84 -23.25 6.83
C GLN A 80 28.33 -23.38 5.40
N ARG A 81 27.88 -24.58 5.06
CA ARG A 81 27.27 -24.89 3.77
C ARG A 81 26.01 -25.73 3.95
N ILE A 82 25.27 -25.96 2.88
CA ILE A 82 24.04 -26.75 2.89
C ILE A 82 24.42 -28.17 2.45
N PHE A 83 23.81 -29.18 3.06
CA PHE A 83 23.99 -30.57 2.63
C PHE A 83 23.63 -30.74 1.15
N GLY A 84 24.49 -31.44 0.39
CA GLY A 84 24.34 -31.65 -1.05
C GLY A 84 24.67 -30.44 -1.93
N MET A 85 25.17 -29.34 -1.36
CA MET A 85 25.54 -28.13 -2.10
C MET A 85 26.88 -27.55 -1.62
N GLY A 86 27.62 -26.92 -2.54
CA GLY A 86 28.91 -26.29 -2.27
C GLY A 86 30.07 -27.26 -2.00
N ASP A 87 29.85 -28.58 -2.12
CA ASP A 87 30.88 -29.60 -1.89
C ASP A 87 32.11 -29.39 -2.78
N LEU A 88 31.93 -29.01 -4.04
CA LEU A 88 33.04 -28.77 -4.97
C LEU A 88 33.82 -27.50 -4.56
N THR A 89 33.11 -26.41 -4.25
CA THR A 89 33.70 -25.14 -3.83
C THR A 89 34.55 -25.30 -2.57
N TYR A 90 33.99 -25.93 -1.53
CA TYR A 90 34.69 -26.11 -0.26
C TYR A 90 35.84 -27.12 -0.34
N ARG A 91 35.70 -28.20 -1.13
CA ARG A 91 36.82 -29.15 -1.34
C ARG A 91 38.01 -28.48 -2.02
N ASN A 92 37.77 -27.61 -3.00
CA ASN A 92 38.85 -26.88 -3.65
C ASN A 92 39.42 -25.77 -2.76
N ALA A 93 38.58 -25.05 -2.00
CA ALA A 93 39.05 -24.08 -1.03
C ALA A 93 39.98 -24.71 0.02
N ILE A 94 39.64 -25.89 0.56
CA ILE A 94 40.50 -26.61 1.53
C ILE A 94 41.89 -26.96 0.94
N LYS A 95 41.98 -27.21 -0.37
CA LYS A 95 43.27 -27.51 -1.03
C LYS A 95 44.13 -26.27 -1.27
N GLU A 96 43.52 -25.10 -1.34
CA GLU A 96 44.19 -23.84 -1.69
C GLU A 96 44.87 -23.18 -0.49
N TYR A 97 44.41 -23.44 0.73
CA TYR A 97 44.94 -22.82 1.95
C TYR A 97 45.61 -23.86 2.85
N ASP A 98 46.81 -23.53 3.37
CA ASP A 98 47.54 -24.38 4.32
C ASP A 98 46.73 -24.66 5.60
N SER A 99 45.97 -23.66 6.06
CA SER A 99 45.03 -23.78 7.17
C SER A 99 43.65 -23.33 6.72
N PHE A 100 42.67 -24.23 6.78
CA PHE A 100 41.29 -23.94 6.45
C PHE A 100 40.36 -24.18 7.65
N PRO A 101 39.47 -23.24 8.01
CA PRO A 101 38.55 -23.39 9.12
C PRO A 101 37.59 -24.58 8.94
N LEU A 102 37.05 -25.07 10.06
CA LEU A 102 36.00 -26.08 10.04
C LEU A 102 34.83 -25.64 9.15
N THR A 103 34.40 -26.52 8.25
CA THR A 103 33.20 -26.34 7.44
C THR A 103 32.07 -27.20 7.97
N ARG A 104 31.08 -26.59 8.62
CA ARG A 104 29.91 -27.29 9.17
C ARG A 104 28.79 -27.38 8.15
N VAL A 105 28.16 -28.54 8.07
CA VAL A 105 27.06 -28.80 7.12
C VAL A 105 25.72 -28.56 7.81
N TYR A 106 24.89 -27.72 7.21
CA TYR A 106 23.47 -27.59 7.53
C TYR A 106 22.71 -28.72 6.84
N ALA A 107 22.28 -29.72 7.61
CA ALA A 107 21.64 -30.93 7.14
C ALA A 107 20.18 -30.98 7.60
N PRO A 108 19.21 -30.65 6.73
CA PRO A 108 17.79 -30.87 7.00
C PRO A 108 17.51 -32.36 7.13
N VAL A 109 16.77 -32.75 8.17
CA VAL A 109 16.32 -34.13 8.41
C VAL A 109 14.82 -34.08 8.62
N GLY A 110 14.08 -34.88 7.87
CA GLY A 110 12.63 -34.91 7.93
C GLY A 110 12.05 -35.88 6.89
N SER A 111 10.74 -36.08 6.95
CA SER A 111 10.02 -36.89 5.98
C SER A 111 9.98 -36.22 4.60
N LYS A 112 9.67 -36.99 3.56
CA LYS A 112 9.52 -36.46 2.18
C LYS A 112 8.50 -35.32 2.11
N LYS A 113 7.40 -35.41 2.85
CA LYS A 113 6.34 -34.38 2.89
C LYS A 113 6.86 -33.06 3.46
N GLU A 114 7.68 -33.11 4.51
CA GLU A 114 8.24 -31.92 5.15
C GLU A 114 9.38 -31.30 4.33
N LEU A 115 10.15 -32.11 3.60
CA LEU A 115 11.28 -31.65 2.81
C LEU A 115 10.89 -31.15 1.41
N LEU A 116 9.70 -31.46 0.91
CA LEU A 116 9.27 -31.03 -0.43
C LEU A 116 9.19 -29.50 -0.58
N PRO A 117 8.57 -28.73 0.35
CA PRO A 117 8.58 -27.27 0.27
C PRO A 117 9.99 -26.70 0.44
N TYR A 118 10.81 -27.33 1.29
CA TYR A 118 12.20 -26.95 1.47
C TYR A 118 13.01 -27.13 0.18
N LEU A 119 12.78 -28.21 -0.57
CA LEU A 119 13.43 -28.49 -1.85
C LEU A 119 13.14 -27.39 -2.88
N VAL A 120 11.88 -26.97 -3.04
CA VAL A 120 11.52 -25.89 -3.97
C VAL A 120 12.30 -24.62 -3.67
N ARG A 121 12.35 -24.20 -2.40
CA ARG A 121 13.13 -23.02 -2.00
C ARG A 121 14.63 -23.18 -2.25
N ARG A 122 15.19 -24.36 -2.01
CA ARG A 122 16.61 -24.64 -2.28
C ARG A 122 16.95 -24.59 -3.77
N LEU A 123 16.05 -25.07 -4.61
CA LEU A 123 16.16 -24.96 -6.07
C LEU A 123 16.14 -23.49 -6.50
N LEU A 124 15.27 -22.66 -5.93
CA LEU A 124 15.24 -21.23 -6.23
C LEU A 124 16.53 -20.50 -5.80
N GLU A 125 17.03 -20.75 -4.59
CA GLU A 125 18.24 -20.08 -4.08
C GLU A 125 19.51 -20.36 -4.89
N ASN A 126 19.67 -21.60 -5.35
CA ASN A 126 20.89 -22.03 -6.03
C ASN A 126 20.73 -22.15 -7.55
N GLY A 127 19.49 -22.17 -8.04
CA GLY A 127 19.13 -22.21 -9.45
C GLY A 127 18.80 -20.84 -10.06
N ALA A 128 18.65 -19.78 -9.26
CA ALA A 128 18.48 -18.43 -9.81
C ALA A 128 19.65 -18.06 -10.74
N ASN A 129 19.37 -17.34 -11.83
CA ASN A 129 20.39 -16.91 -12.82
C ASN A 129 21.53 -16.08 -12.19
N SER A 130 21.24 -15.38 -11.10
CA SER A 130 22.23 -14.59 -10.35
C SER A 130 23.02 -15.41 -9.33
N SER A 131 22.67 -16.68 -9.08
CA SER A 131 23.32 -17.53 -8.10
C SER A 131 24.72 -17.94 -8.54
N PHE A 132 25.69 -17.89 -7.63
CA PHE A 132 27.07 -18.30 -7.90
C PHE A 132 27.13 -19.77 -8.35
N VAL A 133 26.33 -20.64 -7.72
CA VAL A 133 26.31 -22.09 -8.03
C VAL A 133 25.87 -22.34 -9.46
N ASN A 134 24.83 -21.64 -9.92
CA ASN A 134 24.36 -21.72 -11.30
C ASN A 134 25.42 -21.20 -12.29
N LYS A 135 26.05 -20.05 -11.98
CA LYS A 135 27.07 -19.45 -12.86
C LYS A 135 28.32 -20.32 -13.05
N TYR A 136 28.90 -20.87 -11.97
CA TYR A 136 30.15 -21.64 -12.12
C TYR A 136 29.95 -23.02 -12.75
N LEU A 137 28.75 -23.61 -12.63
CA LEU A 137 28.42 -24.88 -13.28
C LEU A 137 28.12 -24.71 -14.78
N ASN A 138 27.83 -23.48 -15.22
CA ASN A 138 27.56 -23.17 -16.61
C ASN A 138 28.88 -22.94 -17.38
N LYS A 139 29.22 -23.90 -18.26
CA LYS A 139 30.44 -23.85 -19.08
C LYS A 139 30.50 -22.65 -20.04
N ASN A 140 29.39 -21.97 -20.30
CA ASN A 140 29.33 -20.81 -21.18
C ASN A 140 29.60 -19.48 -20.46
N VAL A 141 29.69 -19.47 -19.12
CA VAL A 141 29.98 -18.26 -18.33
C VAL A 141 31.51 -18.15 -18.16
N PRO A 142 32.14 -17.05 -18.63
CA PRO A 142 33.58 -16.86 -18.45
C PRO A 142 33.99 -16.81 -16.97
N ILE A 143 35.16 -17.37 -16.64
CA ILE A 143 35.69 -17.34 -15.27
C ILE A 143 35.80 -15.90 -14.75
N SER A 144 36.19 -14.95 -15.61
CA SER A 144 36.29 -13.53 -15.27
C SER A 144 34.97 -12.90 -14.80
N GLU A 145 33.83 -13.42 -15.25
CA GLU A 145 32.51 -12.97 -14.79
C GLU A 145 32.17 -13.58 -13.41
N VAL A 146 32.57 -14.83 -13.17
CA VAL A 146 32.36 -15.52 -11.89
C VAL A 146 33.22 -14.92 -10.77
N THR A 147 34.41 -14.43 -11.11
CA THR A 147 35.39 -13.84 -10.18
C THR A 147 35.35 -12.32 -10.13
N GLU A 148 34.38 -11.68 -10.79
CA GLU A 148 34.30 -10.22 -10.83
C GLU A 148 34.16 -9.61 -9.42
N ASN A 149 34.89 -8.52 -9.16
CA ASN A 149 34.86 -7.84 -7.88
C ASN A 149 33.46 -7.24 -7.62
N PRO A 150 32.76 -7.65 -6.55
CA PRO A 150 31.41 -7.17 -6.25
C PRO A 150 31.36 -5.66 -5.98
N ILE A 151 32.48 -5.02 -5.61
CA ILE A 151 32.56 -3.56 -5.46
C ILE A 151 32.37 -2.88 -6.81
N LYS A 152 33.05 -3.37 -7.86
CA LYS A 152 32.93 -2.82 -9.21
C LYS A 152 31.51 -2.97 -9.74
N VAL A 153 30.90 -4.14 -9.55
CA VAL A 153 29.51 -4.41 -9.95
C VAL A 153 28.52 -3.54 -9.18
N ALA A 154 28.76 -3.30 -7.89
CA ALA A 154 27.93 -2.42 -7.08
C ALA A 154 28.05 -0.95 -7.51
N LEU A 155 29.27 -0.44 -7.74
CA LEU A 155 29.48 0.92 -8.25
C LEU A 155 28.79 1.12 -9.60
N ASP A 156 28.96 0.19 -10.55
CA ASP A 156 28.26 0.25 -11.84
C ASP A 156 26.73 0.22 -11.69
N SER A 157 26.22 -0.61 -10.77
CA SER A 157 24.78 -0.67 -10.47
C SER A 157 24.26 0.62 -9.83
N LEU A 158 25.08 1.31 -9.04
CA LEU A 158 24.76 2.59 -8.41
C LEU A 158 24.77 3.70 -9.46
N ASP A 159 25.86 3.84 -10.23
CA ASP A 159 26.06 4.87 -11.25
C ASP A 159 24.99 4.83 -12.34
N LYS A 160 24.49 3.63 -12.68
CA LYS A 160 23.47 3.42 -13.70
C LYS A 160 22.06 3.21 -13.14
N GLU A 161 21.89 3.32 -11.83
CA GLU A 161 20.61 3.11 -11.13
C GLU A 161 19.90 1.78 -11.45
N ARG A 162 20.64 0.73 -11.84
CA ARG A 162 20.09 -0.58 -12.24
C ARG A 162 19.27 -1.25 -11.13
N TYR A 163 19.57 -0.89 -9.87
CA TYR A 163 18.85 -1.40 -8.69
C TYR A 163 17.42 -0.86 -8.58
N LEU A 164 17.07 0.22 -9.28
CA LEU A 164 15.71 0.77 -9.37
C LEU A 164 14.93 0.23 -10.58
N GLN A 165 15.62 -0.20 -11.63
CA GLN A 165 15.00 -0.58 -12.90
C GLN A 165 14.31 -1.95 -12.84
N ASN A 166 14.89 -2.92 -12.11
CA ASN A 166 14.43 -4.31 -12.13
C ASN A 166 13.31 -4.61 -11.12
N VAL A 167 13.21 -3.81 -10.06
CA VAL A 167 12.25 -4.03 -8.97
C VAL A 167 11.62 -2.68 -8.64
N PRO A 168 10.36 -2.44 -9.03
CA PRO A 168 9.68 -1.19 -8.70
C PRO A 168 9.54 -1.05 -7.18
N ARG A 169 9.70 0.18 -6.69
CA ARG A 169 9.46 0.49 -5.27
C ARG A 169 7.97 0.36 -4.95
N PRO A 170 7.57 0.07 -3.70
CA PRO A 170 6.16 -0.12 -3.35
C PRO A 170 5.24 1.03 -3.78
N LYS A 171 5.72 2.27 -3.72
CA LYS A 171 5.00 3.47 -4.20
C LYS A 171 4.77 3.46 -5.72
N ASN A 172 5.69 2.88 -6.49
CA ASN A 172 5.72 2.95 -7.96
C ASN A 172 5.41 1.60 -8.63
N ILE A 173 4.64 0.73 -7.98
CA ILE A 173 4.27 -0.56 -8.57
C ILE A 173 3.30 -0.44 -9.75
N PHE A 174 2.60 0.69 -9.85
CA PHE A 174 1.72 1.02 -10.97
C PHE A 174 2.42 2.03 -11.89
N SER A 175 2.19 1.90 -13.20
CA SER A 175 2.85 2.74 -14.20
C SER A 175 2.17 4.09 -14.43
N ASP A 176 0.90 4.22 -14.07
CA ASP A 176 0.06 5.38 -14.37
C ASP A 176 -0.39 6.16 -13.13
N ARG A 177 -0.01 5.70 -11.94
CA ARG A 177 -0.33 6.33 -10.65
C ARG A 177 0.62 5.88 -9.56
N ASP A 178 0.67 6.64 -8.47
CA ASP A 178 1.28 6.18 -7.24
C ASP A 178 0.34 5.19 -6.52
N ASN A 179 0.95 4.22 -5.83
CA ASN A 179 0.28 3.32 -4.88
C ASN A 179 0.10 4.03 -3.53
N SER A 180 -0.95 3.65 -2.79
CA SER A 180 -1.14 4.05 -1.39
C SER A 180 0.00 3.54 -0.49
N ILE A 181 0.34 4.33 0.53
CA ILE A 181 1.31 3.93 1.57
C ILE A 181 0.55 3.19 2.67
N GLY A 182 1.09 2.05 3.11
CA GLY A 182 0.52 1.30 4.24
C GLY A 182 1.29 1.45 5.53
N PHE A 183 0.63 1.06 6.61
CA PHE A 183 1.16 1.09 7.95
C PHE A 183 1.99 -0.17 8.29
N ASP A 184 3.17 0.02 8.89
CA ASP A 184 4.02 -1.10 9.31
C ASP A 184 3.71 -1.54 10.74
N PHE A 185 2.85 -2.55 10.87
CA PHE A 185 2.55 -3.19 12.17
C PHE A 185 3.71 -4.02 12.75
N GLY A 186 4.84 -4.16 12.03
CA GLY A 186 6.06 -4.78 12.54
C GLY A 186 6.97 -3.79 13.27
N ASP A 187 6.77 -2.48 13.08
CA ASP A 187 7.56 -1.43 13.70
C ASP A 187 6.95 -0.99 15.04
N MET A 188 7.72 -1.17 16.12
CA MET A 188 7.26 -0.88 17.48
C MET A 188 7.16 0.62 17.79
N GLU A 189 7.89 1.47 17.08
CA GLU A 189 7.79 2.92 17.21
C GLU A 189 6.53 3.43 16.50
N ASP A 190 6.29 2.96 15.27
CA ASP A 190 5.06 3.29 14.53
C ASP A 190 3.83 2.84 15.32
N LEU A 191 3.81 1.62 15.88
CA LEU A 191 2.70 1.12 16.71
C LEU A 191 2.43 1.98 17.95
N LYS A 192 3.49 2.44 18.64
CA LYS A 192 3.35 3.34 19.81
C LYS A 192 2.78 4.68 19.38
N MET A 193 3.27 5.22 18.25
CA MET A 193 2.75 6.46 17.68
C MET A 193 1.28 6.32 17.32
N LEU A 194 0.88 5.27 16.61
CA LEU A 194 -0.51 4.99 16.26
C LEU A 194 -1.40 4.96 17.50
N LYS A 195 -0.99 4.22 18.54
CA LYS A 195 -1.74 4.16 19.79
C LYS A 195 -1.91 5.55 20.41
N ASN A 196 -0.81 6.27 20.59
CA ASN A 196 -0.83 7.59 21.23
C ASN A 196 -1.67 8.61 20.43
N GLU A 197 -1.61 8.58 19.10
CA GLU A 197 -2.39 9.47 18.24
C GLU A 197 -3.88 9.11 18.26
N MET A 198 -4.23 7.83 18.29
CA MET A 198 -5.63 7.38 18.42
C MET A 198 -6.23 7.75 19.79
N GLU A 199 -5.47 7.61 20.88
CA GLU A 199 -5.92 7.95 22.24
C GLU A 199 -6.30 9.43 22.39
N LYS A 200 -5.74 10.33 21.57
CA LYS A 200 -6.14 11.75 21.56
C LYS A 200 -7.62 11.94 21.21
N PHE A 201 -8.20 11.03 20.43
CA PHE A 201 -9.59 11.10 20.02
C PHE A 201 -10.55 10.44 21.01
N ASP A 202 -10.07 9.76 22.07
CA ASP A 202 -10.96 9.17 23.09
C ASP A 202 -11.79 10.21 23.85
N SER A 203 -11.31 11.45 23.91
CA SER A 203 -12.05 12.57 24.51
C SER A 203 -12.88 13.37 23.49
N ASN A 204 -12.81 13.04 22.20
CA ASN A 204 -13.53 13.75 21.16
C ASN A 204 -14.98 13.26 21.09
N MET A 205 -15.90 14.20 20.98
CA MET A 205 -17.29 13.92 20.64
C MET A 205 -17.49 14.30 19.18
N PHE A 206 -17.40 13.32 18.28
CA PHE A 206 -17.65 13.54 16.86
C PHE A 206 -19.12 13.87 16.63
N HIS A 207 -19.41 14.63 15.57
CA HIS A 207 -20.78 15.00 15.22
C HIS A 207 -21.04 14.78 13.73
N ALA A 208 -22.17 14.16 13.41
CA ALA A 208 -22.66 14.00 12.05
C ALA A 208 -24.06 14.58 11.92
N CYS A 209 -24.25 15.45 10.94
CA CYS A 209 -25.54 15.96 10.51
C CYS A 209 -25.51 16.15 8.99
N SER A 210 -26.66 16.44 8.39
CA SER A 210 -26.71 16.71 6.95
C SER A 210 -26.05 18.04 6.63
N VAL A 211 -25.29 18.10 5.55
CA VAL A 211 -24.62 19.31 5.04
C VAL A 211 -25.10 19.57 3.63
N ILE A 212 -25.91 20.62 3.45
CA ILE A 212 -26.55 20.95 2.17
C ILE A 212 -26.12 22.36 1.77
N ASN A 213 -25.48 22.53 0.60
CA ASN A 213 -24.88 23.80 0.19
C ASN A 213 -23.92 24.37 1.25
N GLY A 214 -23.28 23.49 2.02
CA GLY A 214 -22.39 23.84 3.11
C GLY A 214 -23.05 24.43 4.36
N SER A 215 -24.38 24.36 4.45
CA SER A 215 -25.15 24.62 5.67
C SER A 215 -25.46 23.31 6.38
N GLU A 216 -25.14 23.26 7.67
CA GLU A 216 -25.48 22.13 8.54
C GLU A 216 -26.97 22.17 8.90
N ILE A 217 -27.62 21.00 8.80
CA ILE A 217 -29.00 20.79 9.22
C ILE A 217 -28.98 19.72 10.31
N SER A 218 -29.12 20.17 11.55
CA SER A 218 -29.21 19.33 12.74
C SER A 218 -30.55 19.54 13.43
N LYS A 219 -31.13 18.45 13.93
CA LYS A 219 -32.43 18.36 14.60
C LYS A 219 -32.22 17.78 15.99
N GLU A 220 -32.53 16.49 16.15
CA GLU A 220 -32.31 15.73 17.38
C GLU A 220 -31.01 14.93 17.27
N ASP A 221 -30.21 14.97 18.34
CA ASP A 221 -28.94 14.27 18.43
C ASP A 221 -29.13 12.89 19.09
N ASN A 222 -28.72 11.85 18.37
CA ASN A 222 -28.66 10.49 18.86
C ASN A 222 -27.21 10.13 19.18
N LYS A 223 -26.96 9.51 20.34
CA LYS A 223 -25.61 9.06 20.70
C LYS A 223 -25.17 7.91 19.82
N VAL A 224 -23.92 7.96 19.39
CA VAL A 224 -23.24 6.86 18.70
C VAL A 224 -22.25 6.22 19.67
N ALA A 225 -22.44 4.93 19.92
CA ALA A 225 -21.56 4.14 20.77
C ALA A 225 -20.72 3.18 19.92
N ALA A 226 -19.57 2.76 20.45
CA ALA A 226 -18.75 1.77 19.78
C ALA A 226 -19.47 0.41 19.73
N PRO A 227 -19.41 -0.33 18.60
CA PRO A 227 -20.18 -1.57 18.44
C PRO A 227 -19.70 -2.69 19.38
N PHE A 228 -18.48 -2.60 19.90
CA PHE A 228 -17.91 -3.55 20.86
C PHE A 228 -18.03 -3.11 22.33
N ASP A 229 -18.44 -1.86 22.59
CA ASP A 229 -18.67 -1.34 23.95
C ASP A 229 -19.75 -0.24 23.94
N PRO A 230 -21.00 -0.55 24.35
CA PRO A 230 -22.10 0.41 24.34
C PRO A 230 -21.91 1.58 25.31
N ASN A 231 -20.97 1.48 26.28
CA ASN A 231 -20.66 2.57 27.20
C ASN A 231 -19.64 3.55 26.60
N LYS A 232 -18.92 3.14 25.55
CA LYS A 232 -17.97 4.00 24.85
C LYS A 232 -18.74 4.84 23.82
N ILE A 233 -19.21 6.00 24.25
CA ILE A 233 -19.82 7.00 23.35
C ILE A 233 -18.71 7.71 22.59
N ILE A 234 -18.81 7.74 21.26
CA ILE A 234 -17.81 8.33 20.37
C ILE A 234 -18.31 9.58 19.65
N GLY A 235 -19.61 9.84 19.69
CA GLY A 235 -20.18 11.01 19.03
C GLY A 235 -21.69 11.08 19.09
N ASN A 236 -22.25 12.03 18.35
CA ASN A 236 -23.68 12.20 18.15
C ASN A 236 -24.02 12.32 16.66
N VAL A 237 -25.19 11.83 16.28
CA VAL A 237 -25.69 11.90 14.92
C VAL A 237 -27.11 12.49 14.89
N SER A 238 -27.35 13.41 13.96
CA SER A 238 -28.68 13.94 13.70
C SER A 238 -29.18 13.47 12.34
N PHE A 239 -30.29 12.71 12.36
CA PHE A 239 -30.90 12.14 11.16
C PHE A 239 -32.01 13.03 10.64
N LEU A 240 -32.02 13.24 9.32
CA LEU A 240 -33.19 13.80 8.63
C LEU A 240 -34.26 12.73 8.43
N THR A 241 -35.51 13.16 8.58
CA THR A 241 -36.70 12.38 8.22
C THR A 241 -37.01 12.49 6.73
N ASP A 242 -37.90 11.64 6.21
CA ASP A 242 -38.37 11.73 4.83
C ASP A 242 -39.09 13.07 4.56
N GLU A 243 -39.80 13.62 5.56
CA GLU A 243 -40.41 14.95 5.49
C GLU A 243 -39.35 16.05 5.35
N ASP A 244 -38.28 16.00 6.15
CA ASP A 244 -37.19 16.97 6.05
C ASP A 244 -36.53 16.90 4.66
N ILE A 245 -36.33 15.68 4.12
CA ILE A 245 -35.68 15.48 2.80
C ILE A 245 -36.52 16.07 1.66
N LYS A 246 -37.85 15.95 1.71
CA LYS A 246 -38.77 16.50 0.70
C LYS A 246 -38.69 18.03 0.58
N GLU A 247 -38.35 18.71 1.67
CA GLU A 247 -38.22 20.16 1.70
C GLU A 247 -36.89 20.65 1.10
N ILE A 248 -35.92 19.75 0.90
CA ILE A 248 -34.59 20.09 0.37
C ILE A 248 -34.63 20.16 -1.16
N SER A 249 -34.20 21.31 -1.69
CA SER A 249 -33.94 21.48 -3.11
C SER A 249 -32.44 21.34 -3.40
N PHE A 250 -32.10 20.29 -4.15
CA PHE A 250 -30.75 20.09 -4.68
C PHE A 250 -30.60 20.76 -6.04
N LYS A 251 -29.46 21.39 -6.27
CA LYS A 251 -29.12 22.06 -7.54
C LYS A 251 -27.72 21.62 -7.95
N GLU A 252 -27.50 21.56 -9.26
CA GLU A 252 -26.17 21.31 -9.81
C GLU A 252 -25.25 22.49 -9.53
N SER A 253 -23.99 22.20 -9.18
CA SER A 253 -22.93 23.19 -9.08
C SER A 253 -22.41 23.54 -10.47
N ASP A 254 -22.77 24.72 -10.97
CA ASP A 254 -22.30 25.23 -12.25
C ASP A 254 -20.77 25.41 -12.26
N ASP A 255 -20.20 25.95 -11.18
CA ASP A 255 -18.76 26.17 -11.07
C ASP A 255 -17.99 24.84 -11.14
N TRP A 256 -18.48 23.80 -10.44
CA TRP A 256 -17.86 22.48 -10.49
C TRP A 256 -17.99 21.83 -11.86
N ARG A 257 -19.16 21.93 -12.48
CA ARG A 257 -19.46 21.38 -13.80
C ARG A 257 -18.54 21.93 -14.89
N HIS A 258 -18.18 23.22 -14.80
CA HIS A 258 -17.34 23.90 -15.79
C HIS A 258 -15.85 23.96 -15.41
N SER A 259 -15.48 23.51 -14.21
CA SER A 259 -14.07 23.37 -13.83
C SER A 259 -13.30 22.48 -14.81
N SER A 260 -11.99 22.69 -14.91
CA SER A 260 -11.12 21.83 -15.72
C SER A 260 -10.82 20.51 -15.00
N LEU A 261 -10.50 19.46 -15.76
CA LEU A 261 -10.05 18.20 -15.16
C LEU A 261 -8.76 18.38 -14.33
N ASP A 262 -7.86 19.27 -14.75
CA ASP A 262 -6.63 19.55 -14.02
C ASP A 262 -6.92 20.15 -12.62
N GLU A 263 -7.84 21.10 -12.52
CA GLU A 263 -8.28 21.64 -11.23
C GLU A 263 -8.89 20.57 -10.32
N ARG A 264 -9.79 19.74 -10.86
CA ARG A 264 -10.40 18.65 -10.10
C ARG A 264 -9.36 17.63 -9.63
N THR A 265 -8.46 17.18 -10.51
CA THR A 265 -7.41 16.22 -10.12
C THR A 265 -6.43 16.80 -9.09
N LYS A 266 -6.14 18.11 -9.11
CA LYS A 266 -5.35 18.78 -8.06
C LYS A 266 -6.08 18.80 -6.71
N ILE A 267 -7.39 19.04 -6.69
CA ILE A 267 -8.21 18.94 -5.46
C ILE A 267 -8.15 17.52 -4.91
N PHE A 268 -8.39 16.52 -5.77
CA PHE A 268 -8.37 15.12 -5.37
C PHE A 268 -7.00 14.65 -4.89
N LYS A 269 -5.91 15.17 -5.46
CA LYS A 269 -4.56 14.92 -4.92
C LYS A 269 -4.41 15.44 -3.49
N ARG A 270 -4.91 16.63 -3.19
CA ARG A 270 -4.90 17.19 -1.81
C ARG A 270 -5.74 16.36 -0.85
N ILE A 271 -6.91 15.88 -1.30
CA ILE A 271 -7.75 14.97 -0.50
C ILE A 271 -6.99 13.69 -0.16
N SER A 272 -6.34 13.06 -1.14
CA SER A 272 -5.51 11.88 -0.91
C SER A 272 -4.39 12.14 0.10
N ASP A 273 -3.72 13.28 0.01
CA ASP A 273 -2.66 13.65 0.97
C ASP A 273 -3.24 13.89 2.37
N ARG A 274 -4.40 14.54 2.46
CA ARG A 274 -5.07 14.80 3.73
C ARG A 274 -5.53 13.52 4.43
N PHE A 275 -5.96 12.51 3.68
CA PHE A 275 -6.28 11.19 4.24
C PHE A 275 -5.06 10.46 4.82
N GLU A 276 -3.90 10.58 4.18
CA GLU A 276 -2.65 10.03 4.72
C GLU A 276 -2.23 10.79 5.99
N ASP A 277 -2.28 12.12 5.97
CA ASP A 277 -1.92 12.98 7.10
C ASP A 277 -2.82 12.77 8.33
N GLU A 278 -4.12 12.59 8.10
CA GLU A 278 -5.11 12.39 9.16
C GLU A 278 -5.45 10.92 9.42
N LYS A 279 -4.65 9.97 8.91
CA LYS A 279 -4.97 8.53 9.00
C LYS A 279 -5.27 8.04 10.40
N TYR A 280 -4.67 8.63 11.44
CA TYR A 280 -4.93 8.25 12.83
C TYR A 280 -6.37 8.57 13.27
N LYS A 281 -6.95 9.68 12.80
CA LYS A 281 -8.37 10.02 13.01
C LYS A 281 -9.26 9.00 12.31
N PHE A 282 -8.95 8.65 11.06
CA PHE A 282 -9.73 7.66 10.31
C PHE A 282 -9.57 6.26 10.89
N PHE A 283 -8.39 5.86 11.37
CA PHE A 283 -8.21 4.61 12.12
C PHE A 283 -9.06 4.59 13.39
N TYR A 284 -9.13 5.70 14.12
CA TYR A 284 -9.98 5.82 15.30
C TYR A 284 -11.45 5.60 14.95
N LEU A 285 -11.97 6.28 13.93
CA LEU A 285 -13.37 6.15 13.53
C LEU A 285 -13.67 4.76 12.93
N LEU A 286 -12.82 4.23 12.06
CA LEU A 286 -12.98 2.88 11.52
C LEU A 286 -12.99 1.81 12.62
N ALA A 287 -12.10 1.94 13.61
CA ALA A 287 -12.06 1.00 14.73
C ALA A 287 -13.26 1.16 15.66
N ASN A 288 -13.57 2.39 16.08
CA ASN A 288 -14.55 2.64 17.14
C ASN A 288 -15.98 2.83 16.64
N GLU A 289 -16.22 3.31 15.42
CA GLU A 289 -17.57 3.41 14.83
C GLU A 289 -17.92 2.13 14.08
N ALA A 290 -17.04 1.66 13.19
CA ALA A 290 -17.33 0.52 12.32
C ALA A 290 -16.81 -0.83 12.86
N GLY A 291 -16.14 -0.85 14.01
CA GLY A 291 -15.66 -2.08 14.64
C GLY A 291 -14.51 -2.79 13.91
N LYS A 292 -13.76 -2.06 13.08
CA LYS A 292 -12.69 -2.63 12.24
C LYS A 292 -11.44 -3.00 13.04
N THR A 293 -10.72 -4.04 12.61
CA THR A 293 -9.37 -4.30 13.11
C THR A 293 -8.39 -3.29 12.53
N LEU A 294 -7.26 -3.03 13.20
CA LEU A 294 -6.27 -2.05 12.70
C LEU A 294 -5.76 -2.36 11.28
N LYS A 295 -5.66 -3.65 10.92
CA LYS A 295 -5.26 -4.05 9.56
C LYS A 295 -6.34 -3.72 8.54
N ASP A 296 -7.61 -3.85 8.91
CA ASP A 296 -8.73 -3.46 8.05
C ASP A 296 -8.83 -1.93 7.98
N CYS A 297 -8.52 -1.20 9.05
CA CYS A 297 -8.40 0.26 9.02
C CYS A 297 -7.34 0.73 8.01
N ASP A 298 -6.15 0.13 8.05
CA ASP A 298 -5.07 0.40 7.08
C ASP A 298 -5.53 0.11 5.65
N ALA A 299 -6.09 -1.08 5.41
CA ALA A 299 -6.58 -1.47 4.10
C ALA A 299 -7.61 -0.47 3.55
N GLU A 300 -8.50 0.04 4.39
CA GLU A 300 -9.58 0.92 3.95
C GLU A 300 -9.13 2.36 3.69
N VAL A 301 -8.24 2.92 4.51
CA VAL A 301 -7.61 4.22 4.22
C VAL A 301 -6.85 4.12 2.91
N ARG A 302 -6.09 3.05 2.72
CA ARG A 302 -5.35 2.78 1.48
C ARG A 302 -6.26 2.67 0.27
N GLU A 303 -7.34 1.89 0.37
CA GLU A 303 -8.29 1.70 -0.73
C GLU A 303 -8.98 3.01 -1.11
N SER A 304 -9.28 3.87 -0.14
CA SER A 304 -9.82 5.22 -0.37
C SER A 304 -8.85 6.09 -1.18
N ILE A 305 -7.57 6.10 -0.81
CA ILE A 305 -6.49 6.79 -1.52
C ILE A 305 -6.29 6.18 -2.92
N ASP A 306 -6.33 4.86 -3.04
CA ASP A 306 -6.18 4.16 -4.31
C ASP A 306 -7.33 4.46 -5.26
N PHE A 307 -8.59 4.57 -4.80
CA PHE A 307 -9.71 5.02 -5.63
C PHE A 307 -9.46 6.41 -6.20
N ILE A 308 -9.05 7.36 -5.35
CA ILE A 308 -8.75 8.73 -5.78
C ILE A 308 -7.65 8.75 -6.84
N ASN A 309 -6.53 8.06 -6.58
CA ASN A 309 -5.38 8.00 -7.48
C ASN A 309 -5.74 7.29 -8.79
N TYR A 310 -6.49 6.20 -8.71
CA TYR A 310 -6.94 5.44 -9.86
C TYR A 310 -7.90 6.25 -10.73
N TYR A 311 -8.96 6.83 -10.16
CA TYR A 311 -9.91 7.63 -10.93
C TYR A 311 -9.24 8.87 -11.52
N SER A 312 -8.31 9.51 -10.81
CA SER A 312 -7.52 10.62 -11.34
C SER A 312 -6.71 10.20 -12.57
N ALA A 313 -6.06 9.04 -12.54
CA ALA A 313 -5.33 8.50 -13.68
C ALA A 313 -6.25 8.10 -14.84
N GLN A 314 -7.42 7.51 -14.56
CA GLN A 314 -8.39 7.14 -15.59
C GLN A 314 -9.04 8.35 -16.24
N ALA A 315 -9.44 9.36 -15.46
CA ALA A 315 -10.04 10.58 -15.98
C ALA A 315 -9.12 11.29 -16.97
N LYS A 316 -7.81 11.34 -16.69
CA LYS A 316 -6.79 11.88 -17.60
C LYS A 316 -6.68 11.12 -18.93
N LYS A 317 -7.09 9.85 -18.98
CA LYS A 317 -7.16 9.07 -20.22
C LYS A 317 -8.48 9.30 -20.96
N ILE A 318 -9.59 9.35 -20.24
CA ILE A 318 -10.96 9.39 -20.78
C ILE A 318 -11.37 10.77 -21.30
N PHE A 319 -10.98 11.86 -20.62
CA PHE A 319 -11.38 13.23 -20.96
C PHE A 319 -10.49 13.89 -22.03
N ASN A 320 -9.77 13.11 -22.82
CA ASN A 320 -9.09 13.64 -24.00
C ASN A 320 -10.08 13.71 -25.17
N ASP A 321 -10.03 14.80 -25.92
CA ASP A 321 -10.76 14.92 -27.18
C ASP A 321 -10.27 13.87 -28.16
N ILE A 322 -11.19 13.07 -28.69
CA ILE A 322 -10.87 12.09 -29.74
C ILE A 322 -11.33 12.70 -31.06
N GLU A 323 -10.38 13.11 -31.90
CA GLU A 323 -10.67 13.54 -33.27
C GLU A 323 -11.15 12.33 -34.09
N LEU A 324 -12.33 12.46 -34.69
CA LEU A 324 -12.96 11.44 -35.52
C LEU A 324 -12.65 11.70 -36.99
N GLU A 325 -12.45 10.62 -37.75
CA GLU A 325 -12.28 10.71 -39.20
C GLU A 325 -13.50 11.37 -39.85
N SER A 326 -13.23 12.34 -40.74
CA SER A 326 -14.26 13.07 -41.47
C SER A 326 -14.06 12.89 -42.97
N PRO A 327 -15.11 12.50 -43.72
CA PRO A 327 -15.02 12.32 -45.16
C PRO A 327 -14.95 13.65 -45.94
N SER A 328 -15.22 14.80 -45.31
CA SER A 328 -15.38 16.08 -46.03
C SER A 328 -15.03 17.31 -45.18
N GLY A 329 -13.76 17.72 -45.10
CA GLY A 329 -13.32 19.07 -44.67
C GLY A 329 -13.69 19.56 -43.25
N GLU A 330 -14.53 18.84 -42.53
CA GLU A 330 -15.00 19.12 -41.17
C GLU A 330 -14.08 18.46 -40.14
N LYS A 331 -13.98 19.04 -38.94
CA LYS A 331 -13.33 18.41 -37.79
C LYS A 331 -14.38 17.97 -36.78
N ASN A 332 -14.43 16.67 -36.51
CA ASN A 332 -15.38 16.07 -35.58
C ASN A 332 -14.62 15.59 -34.33
N TYR A 333 -15.18 15.85 -33.14
CA TYR A 333 -14.56 15.45 -31.87
C TYR A 333 -15.57 14.71 -31.01
N LEU A 334 -15.19 13.55 -30.48
CA LEU A 334 -15.91 12.89 -29.39
C LEU A 334 -15.37 13.38 -28.04
N ARG A 335 -16.28 13.85 -27.18
CA ARG A 335 -15.97 14.39 -25.86
C ARG A 335 -16.85 13.77 -24.78
N HIS A 336 -16.33 13.71 -23.57
CA HIS A 336 -17.08 13.33 -22.37
C HIS A 336 -17.50 14.58 -21.59
N ALA A 337 -18.71 14.56 -21.03
CA ALA A 337 -19.26 15.63 -20.20
C ALA A 337 -19.96 15.03 -18.97
N PRO A 338 -20.02 15.75 -17.84
CA PRO A 338 -20.82 15.32 -16.69
C PRO A 338 -22.29 15.14 -17.07
N LYS A 339 -22.97 14.22 -16.40
CA LYS A 339 -24.38 13.95 -16.62
C LYS A 339 -25.29 14.90 -15.84
N GLY A 340 -24.89 15.30 -14.64
CA GLY A 340 -25.67 16.18 -13.75
C GLY A 340 -25.47 15.83 -12.28
N THR A 341 -26.55 15.64 -11.53
CA THR A 341 -26.50 15.22 -10.11
C THR A 341 -26.48 13.69 -9.94
N PHE A 342 -25.56 13.17 -9.12
CA PHE A 342 -25.50 11.76 -8.73
C PHE A 342 -25.87 11.57 -7.26
N LEU A 343 -26.70 10.57 -7.00
CA LEU A 343 -26.95 10.06 -5.66
C LEU A 343 -25.98 8.90 -5.36
N CYS A 344 -25.11 9.06 -4.38
CA CYS A 344 -24.16 8.04 -3.93
C CYS A 344 -24.64 7.46 -2.60
N ILE A 345 -25.08 6.19 -2.60
CA ILE A 345 -25.52 5.46 -1.41
C ILE A 345 -24.49 4.39 -1.07
N SER A 346 -23.83 4.55 0.07
CA SER A 346 -22.72 3.69 0.49
C SER A 346 -23.07 2.81 1.69
N PRO A 347 -22.44 1.62 1.83
CA PRO A 347 -22.72 0.69 2.90
C PRO A 347 -21.86 0.97 4.15
N TRP A 348 -22.21 0.35 5.28
CA TRP A 348 -21.50 0.47 6.55
C TRP A 348 -20.22 -0.38 6.64
N ASN A 349 -20.07 -1.42 5.80
CA ASN A 349 -18.97 -2.39 5.93
C ASN A 349 -17.64 -1.89 5.33
N PHE A 350 -17.70 -0.89 4.46
CA PHE A 350 -16.55 -0.11 3.99
C PHE A 350 -16.94 1.38 3.97
N PRO A 351 -17.12 1.97 5.17
CA PRO A 351 -17.74 3.28 5.30
C PRO A 351 -16.84 4.43 4.83
N MET A 352 -15.54 4.19 4.63
CA MET A 352 -14.61 5.14 4.03
C MET A 352 -14.35 4.78 2.57
N ALA A 353 -13.89 3.57 2.25
CA ALA A 353 -13.41 3.24 0.91
C ALA A 353 -14.49 3.30 -0.16
N ILE A 354 -15.64 2.67 0.07
CA ILE A 354 -16.74 2.67 -0.91
C ILE A 354 -17.40 4.05 -0.99
N PHE A 355 -17.55 4.74 0.14
CA PHE A 355 -18.04 6.11 0.19
C PHE A 355 -17.16 7.04 -0.66
N VAL A 356 -15.86 7.08 -0.39
CA VAL A 356 -14.88 7.87 -1.14
C VAL A 356 -14.86 7.44 -2.59
N GLY A 357 -14.90 6.15 -2.89
CA GLY A 357 -14.87 5.62 -4.26
C GLY A 357 -16.04 6.14 -5.11
N GLN A 358 -17.27 6.01 -4.60
CA GLN A 358 -18.47 6.48 -5.31
C GLN A 358 -18.45 8.01 -5.49
N VAL A 359 -18.20 8.74 -4.40
CA VAL A 359 -18.25 10.21 -4.38
C VAL A 359 -17.13 10.79 -5.25
N SER A 360 -15.92 10.26 -5.17
CA SER A 360 -14.77 10.75 -5.97
C SER A 360 -14.96 10.51 -7.46
N ALA A 361 -15.47 9.34 -7.88
CA ALA A 361 -15.73 9.07 -9.29
C ALA A 361 -16.74 10.07 -9.90
N ALA A 362 -17.84 10.34 -9.20
CA ALA A 362 -18.86 11.26 -9.66
C ALA A 362 -18.35 12.71 -9.69
N LEU A 363 -17.73 13.19 -8.61
CA LEU A 363 -17.18 14.56 -8.54
C LEU A 363 -16.06 14.78 -9.56
N LEU A 364 -15.10 13.85 -9.67
CA LEU A 364 -13.96 14.01 -10.57
C LEU A 364 -14.39 14.11 -12.05
N THR A 365 -15.53 13.50 -12.40
CA THR A 365 -16.13 13.57 -13.74
C THR A 365 -17.02 14.81 -13.94
N GLY A 366 -17.05 15.74 -12.97
CA GLY A 366 -17.73 17.04 -13.04
C GLY A 366 -19.19 17.03 -12.57
N ASN A 367 -19.66 15.94 -11.97
CA ASN A 367 -21.03 15.84 -11.47
C ASN A 367 -21.17 16.46 -10.08
N THR A 368 -22.38 16.92 -9.74
CA THR A 368 -22.76 17.23 -8.35
C THR A 368 -23.12 15.94 -7.63
N VAL A 369 -22.84 15.83 -6.34
CA VAL A 369 -23.06 14.61 -5.56
C VAL A 369 -23.92 14.85 -4.34
N ILE A 370 -24.94 14.01 -4.18
CA ILE A 370 -25.66 13.80 -2.93
C ILE A 370 -25.14 12.50 -2.33
N ALA A 371 -24.37 12.58 -1.25
CA ALA A 371 -23.82 11.43 -0.57
C ALA A 371 -24.71 11.03 0.61
N LYS A 372 -25.19 9.79 0.62
CA LYS A 372 -25.99 9.20 1.70
C LYS A 372 -25.23 7.99 2.27
N PRO A 373 -24.55 8.12 3.42
CA PRO A 373 -23.90 6.99 4.06
C PRO A 373 -24.91 6.06 4.73
N ALA A 374 -24.46 4.85 5.09
CA ALA A 374 -25.20 4.01 6.04
C ALA A 374 -25.31 4.72 7.40
N GLU A 375 -26.45 4.57 8.06
CA GLU A 375 -26.76 5.26 9.33
C GLU A 375 -25.76 4.92 10.44
N ASP A 376 -25.30 3.66 10.48
CA ASP A 376 -24.36 3.13 11.46
C ASP A 376 -22.96 3.76 11.41
N THR A 377 -22.60 4.41 10.30
CA THR A 377 -21.25 4.94 10.04
C THR A 377 -21.29 6.37 9.53
N SER A 378 -22.10 7.20 10.18
CA SER A 378 -22.35 8.60 9.77
C SER A 378 -21.23 9.56 10.19
N LEU A 379 -20.52 9.30 11.29
CA LEU A 379 -19.45 10.15 11.82
C LEU A 379 -18.26 10.17 10.87
N ILE A 380 -17.80 9.00 10.41
CA ILE A 380 -16.71 8.93 9.44
C ILE A 380 -17.08 9.59 8.11
N ALA A 381 -18.32 9.43 7.63
CA ALA A 381 -18.78 10.09 6.42
C ALA A 381 -18.78 11.62 6.55
N SER A 382 -19.20 12.15 7.71
CA SER A 382 -19.12 13.58 8.05
C SER A 382 -17.68 14.11 7.99
N GLU A 383 -16.74 13.40 8.63
CA GLU A 383 -15.33 13.78 8.63
C GLU A 383 -14.69 13.69 7.22
N ILE A 384 -15.10 12.72 6.40
CA ILE A 384 -14.68 12.64 5.00
C ILE A 384 -15.17 13.85 4.20
N VAL A 385 -16.46 14.19 4.29
CA VAL A 385 -17.05 15.33 3.55
C VAL A 385 -16.40 16.64 3.96
N LYS A 386 -16.08 16.80 5.24
CA LYS A 386 -15.29 17.93 5.74
C LYS A 386 -13.93 18.01 5.06
N VAL A 387 -13.19 16.91 4.96
CA VAL A 387 -11.91 16.86 4.23
C VAL A 387 -12.08 17.25 2.76
N PHE A 388 -13.14 16.79 2.09
CA PHE A 388 -13.41 17.13 0.69
C PHE A 388 -13.57 18.66 0.52
N HIS A 389 -14.38 19.28 1.38
CA HIS A 389 -14.60 20.73 1.34
C HIS A 389 -13.33 21.51 1.71
N ASP A 390 -12.62 21.13 2.77
CA ASP A 390 -11.38 21.78 3.22
C ASP A 390 -10.29 21.70 2.13
N CYS A 391 -10.30 20.66 1.30
CA CYS A 391 -9.37 20.50 0.18
C CYS A 391 -9.81 21.23 -1.11
N GLY A 392 -11.03 21.81 -1.13
CA GLY A 392 -11.50 22.68 -2.20
C GLY A 392 -12.64 22.13 -3.07
N VAL A 393 -13.30 21.04 -2.67
CA VAL A 393 -14.57 20.66 -3.31
C VAL A 393 -15.65 21.67 -2.91
N PRO A 394 -16.31 22.34 -3.87
CA PRO A 394 -17.34 23.33 -3.56
C PRO A 394 -18.47 22.75 -2.71
N LYS A 395 -19.03 23.59 -1.84
CA LYS A 395 -20.09 23.24 -0.87
C LYS A 395 -21.43 22.87 -1.52
N ASP A 396 -21.63 23.36 -2.74
CA ASP A 396 -22.76 23.08 -3.63
C ASP A 396 -22.48 21.93 -4.60
N ALA A 397 -21.23 21.44 -4.69
CA ALA A 397 -20.87 20.29 -5.52
C ALA A 397 -21.00 18.96 -4.76
N LEU A 398 -20.87 18.98 -3.43
CA LEU A 398 -21.00 17.80 -2.58
C LEU A 398 -21.92 18.11 -1.40
N HIS A 399 -23.01 17.35 -1.31
CA HIS A 399 -23.96 17.37 -0.21
C HIS A 399 -23.85 16.08 0.59
N LEU A 400 -23.94 16.18 1.91
CA LEU A 400 -24.09 15.03 2.80
C LEU A 400 -25.53 14.98 3.30
N VAL A 401 -26.21 13.85 3.08
CA VAL A 401 -27.53 13.58 3.66
C VAL A 401 -27.37 12.47 4.69
N VAL A 402 -27.36 12.85 5.96
CA VAL A 402 -27.41 11.94 7.10
C VAL A 402 -28.88 11.68 7.40
N GLY A 403 -29.32 10.46 7.07
CA GLY A 403 -30.69 10.02 7.29
C GLY A 403 -30.72 8.53 7.59
N GLY A 404 -31.85 8.07 8.10
CA GLY A 404 -32.06 6.67 8.44
C GLY A 404 -31.95 5.72 7.23
N LYS A 405 -32.15 4.43 7.47
CA LYS A 405 -32.08 3.37 6.47
C LYS A 405 -32.93 3.65 5.23
N ASP A 406 -34.13 4.19 5.43
CA ASP A 406 -35.12 4.40 4.38
C ASP A 406 -34.97 5.75 3.66
N ALA A 407 -34.12 6.66 4.13
CA ALA A 407 -33.89 7.97 3.52
C ALA A 407 -33.44 7.88 2.04
N GLY A 408 -32.78 6.77 1.67
CA GLY A 408 -32.43 6.49 0.27
C GLY A 408 -33.66 6.41 -0.65
N ASN A 409 -34.80 5.90 -0.16
CA ASN A 409 -36.03 5.77 -0.94
C ASN A 409 -36.64 7.13 -1.28
N GLU A 410 -36.50 8.12 -0.41
CA GLU A 410 -36.98 9.47 -0.71
C GLU A 410 -36.00 10.22 -1.61
N LEU A 411 -34.69 10.07 -1.39
CA LEU A 411 -33.67 10.68 -2.23
C LEU A 411 -33.74 10.20 -3.68
N THR A 412 -34.06 8.93 -3.95
CA THR A 412 -34.18 8.41 -5.32
C THR A 412 -35.35 9.01 -6.11
N LYS A 413 -36.31 9.66 -5.44
CA LYS A 413 -37.45 10.34 -6.08
C LYS A 413 -37.14 11.77 -6.52
N ILE A 414 -35.93 12.27 -6.23
CA ILE A 414 -35.53 13.62 -6.62
C ILE A 414 -35.43 13.71 -8.15
N ASN A 415 -36.25 14.59 -8.74
CA ASN A 415 -36.33 14.78 -10.20
C ASN A 415 -35.01 15.24 -10.85
N ALA A 416 -34.10 15.84 -10.09
CA ALA A 416 -32.82 16.36 -10.58
C ALA A 416 -31.73 15.29 -10.72
N LEU A 417 -31.99 14.02 -10.38
CA LEU A 417 -30.99 12.96 -10.46
C LEU A 417 -30.71 12.53 -11.90
N SER A 418 -29.42 12.49 -12.23
CA SER A 418 -28.88 11.99 -13.50
C SER A 418 -28.26 10.60 -13.38
N GLY A 419 -28.09 10.09 -12.15
CA GLY A 419 -27.57 8.76 -11.90
C GLY A 419 -27.58 8.39 -10.41
N VAL A 420 -27.49 7.08 -10.14
CA VAL A 420 -27.36 6.52 -8.79
C VAL A 420 -26.16 5.59 -8.76
N ALA A 421 -25.27 5.78 -7.79
CA ALA A 421 -24.22 4.84 -7.43
C ALA A 421 -24.61 4.20 -6.10
N PHE A 422 -25.03 2.95 -6.14
CA PHE A 422 -25.49 2.21 -4.97
C PHE A 422 -24.55 1.04 -4.66
N THR A 423 -24.25 0.82 -3.39
CA THR A 423 -23.64 -0.42 -2.93
C THR A 423 -24.29 -0.85 -1.61
N GLY A 424 -24.86 -2.05 -1.61
CA GLY A 424 -25.63 -2.58 -0.49
C GLY A 424 -26.29 -3.91 -0.87
N SER A 425 -27.37 -4.27 -0.18
CA SER A 425 -28.05 -5.53 -0.44
C SER A 425 -28.77 -5.55 -1.80
N THR A 426 -28.90 -6.74 -2.39
CA THR A 426 -29.67 -6.95 -3.62
C THR A 426 -31.14 -6.56 -3.46
N SER A 427 -31.71 -6.70 -2.26
CA SER A 427 -33.10 -6.31 -1.99
C SER A 427 -33.28 -4.81 -2.07
N ALA A 428 -32.38 -4.03 -1.46
CA ALA A 428 -32.43 -2.57 -1.52
C ALA A 428 -32.16 -2.05 -2.93
N ALA A 429 -31.24 -2.67 -3.68
CA ALA A 429 -30.93 -2.25 -5.05
C ALA A 429 -32.09 -2.41 -6.07
N LYS A 430 -33.05 -3.30 -5.79
CA LYS A 430 -34.20 -3.57 -6.68
C LYS A 430 -35.36 -2.59 -6.47
N ASN A 431 -35.41 -1.97 -5.31
CA ASN A 431 -36.40 -0.95 -4.96
C ASN A 431 -35.89 0.41 -5.44
#